data_AF-X1BAX5-F1
#
_entry.id   AF-X1BAX5-F1
#
_cell.length_a   1.000
_cell.length_b   1.000
_cell.length_c   1.000
_cell.angle_alpha   90.00
_cell.angle_beta   90.00
_cell.angle_gamma   90.00
#
_symmetry.space_group_name_H-M   'P 1'
#
loop_
_entity.id
_entity.type
_entity.pdbx_description
1 polymer ?
#
loop_
_entity_poly.entity_id
_entity_poly.type
_entity_poly.pdbx_seq_one_letter_code
_entity_poly.pdbx_strand_id
1 'polypeptide(L)'
;MTAALVVYRHTGRLIDYTPALAVTAGDVVVQGDLVGVALHDIAALRKGALAIEGVFDFPKDTGSSNAITAGAKVYWDAENEVATTTAGENKQIGKAVEAASAD
;
A
#
# COMPACT_ATOMS: atom_id res chain seq x y z
N MET A 1 1.30 -37.91 14.27
CA MET A 1 0.60 -37.02 13.32
C MET A 1 1.60 -35.96 12.89
N THR A 2 2.17 -36.08 11.70
CA THR A 2 2.93 -34.98 11.09
C THR A 2 1.90 -33.94 10.67
N ALA A 3 1.81 -32.82 11.41
CA ALA A 3 1.00 -31.69 10.98
C ALA A 3 1.50 -31.24 9.60
N ALA A 4 0.57 -30.92 8.68
CA ALA A 4 0.94 -30.33 7.41
C ALA A 4 1.75 -29.04 7.68
N LEU A 5 2.96 -28.96 7.12
CA LEU A 5 3.88 -27.83 7.36
C LEU A 5 3.28 -26.49 6.89
N VAL A 6 2.41 -26.53 5.88
CA VAL A 6 1.77 -25.36 5.28
C VAL A 6 0.28 -25.65 5.08
N VAL A 7 -0.55 -24.68 5.44
CA VAL A 7 -2.02 -24.73 5.29
C VAL A 7 -2.46 -23.46 4.59
N TYR A 8 -3.25 -23.60 3.52
CA TYR A 8 -3.87 -22.46 2.86
C TYR A 8 -4.82 -21.73 3.82
N ARG A 9 -4.69 -20.40 3.92
CA ARG A 9 -5.52 -19.57 4.81
C ARG A 9 -6.54 -18.75 4.03
N HIS A 10 -6.09 -17.98 3.05
CA HIS A 10 -6.95 -17.17 2.18
C HIS A 10 -6.13 -16.65 0.99
N THR A 11 -6.79 -15.97 0.05
CA THR A 11 -6.19 -15.46 -1.20
C THR A 11 -5.21 -14.32 -1.04
N GLY A 12 -5.17 -13.62 0.11
CA GLY A 12 -4.26 -12.49 0.34
C GLY A 12 -4.82 -11.10 -0.01
N ARG A 13 -5.91 -11.02 -0.80
CA ARG A 13 -6.44 -9.74 -1.33
C ARG A 13 -6.80 -8.70 -0.26
N LEU A 14 -7.42 -9.16 0.81
CA LEU A 14 -7.74 -8.39 2.01
C LEU A 14 -7.10 -9.08 3.20
N ILE A 15 -6.39 -8.32 4.03
CA ILE A 15 -5.76 -8.81 5.25
C ILE A 15 -6.42 -8.16 6.45
N ASP A 16 -6.78 -8.97 7.43
CA ASP A 16 -7.30 -8.51 8.71
C ASP A 16 -6.26 -7.61 9.40
N TYR A 17 -6.71 -6.44 9.82
CA TYR A 17 -5.87 -5.44 10.48
C TYR A 17 -6.58 -4.87 11.71
N THR A 18 -5.81 -4.59 12.76
CA THR A 18 -6.30 -3.95 13.98
C THR A 18 -5.31 -2.85 14.34
N PRO A 19 -5.62 -1.58 14.02
CA PRO A 19 -4.68 -0.51 14.21
C PRO A 19 -4.60 -0.07 15.68
N ALA A 20 -3.45 0.45 16.08
CA ALA A 20 -3.29 1.06 17.40
C ALA A 20 -4.03 2.42 17.51
N LEU A 21 -4.08 3.18 16.41
CA LEU A 21 -4.80 4.44 16.26
C LEU A 21 -5.87 4.31 15.18
N ALA A 22 -6.84 5.24 15.11
CA ALA A 22 -7.81 5.19 14.03
C ALA A 22 -7.12 5.47 12.68
N VAL A 23 -7.53 4.76 11.64
CA VAL A 23 -7.14 5.03 10.24
C VAL A 23 -8.39 5.33 9.43
N THR A 24 -8.29 6.24 8.48
CA THR A 24 -9.38 6.63 7.59
C THR A 24 -9.34 5.87 6.27
N ALA A 25 -10.49 5.81 5.58
CA ALA A 25 -10.55 5.26 4.24
C ALA A 25 -9.59 6.01 3.30
N GLY A 26 -8.77 5.27 2.55
CA GLY A 26 -7.72 5.80 1.68
C GLY A 26 -6.32 5.80 2.32
N ASP A 27 -6.21 5.66 3.64
CA ASP A 27 -4.91 5.64 4.31
C ASP A 27 -4.07 4.45 3.85
N VAL A 28 -2.79 4.74 3.58
CA VAL A 28 -1.79 3.73 3.25
C VAL A 28 -1.11 3.29 4.54
N VAL A 29 -1.30 2.03 4.91
CA VAL A 29 -0.72 1.43 6.11
C VAL A 29 0.49 0.58 5.74
N VAL A 30 1.62 0.87 6.38
CA VAL A 30 2.89 0.15 6.18
C VAL A 30 3.20 -0.72 7.40
N GLN A 31 3.27 -2.04 7.22
CA GLN A 31 3.67 -3.01 8.23
C GLN A 31 4.92 -3.77 7.78
N GLY A 32 6.10 -3.17 8.02
CA GLY A 32 7.35 -3.67 7.44
C GLY A 32 7.34 -3.46 5.93
N ASP A 33 7.33 -4.55 5.15
CA ASP A 33 7.18 -4.49 3.68
C ASP A 33 5.76 -4.84 3.22
N LEU A 34 4.85 -5.18 4.14
CA LEU A 34 3.43 -5.35 3.83
C LEU A 34 2.76 -3.97 3.80
N VAL A 35 2.45 -3.49 2.60
CA VAL A 35 1.74 -2.22 2.41
C VAL A 35 0.31 -2.51 1.97
N GLY A 36 -0.67 -1.85 2.58
CA GLY A 36 -2.07 -1.99 2.21
C GLY A 36 -2.86 -0.71 2.41
N VAL A 37 -3.98 -0.59 1.70
CA VAL A 37 -4.86 0.60 1.75
C VAL A 37 -6.11 0.28 2.56
N ALA A 38 -6.50 1.17 3.48
CA ALA A 38 -7.76 1.04 4.19
C ALA A 38 -8.94 1.39 3.25
N LEU A 39 -9.87 0.46 3.03
CA LEU A 39 -11.05 0.72 2.18
C LEU A 39 -12.18 1.44 2.92
N HIS A 40 -12.16 1.40 4.24
CA HIS A 40 -13.13 2.02 5.14
C HIS A 40 -12.39 2.55 6.37
N ASP A 41 -13.03 3.46 7.10
CA ASP A 41 -12.53 3.89 8.40
C ASP A 41 -12.42 2.70 9.36
N ILE A 42 -11.29 2.59 10.04
CA ILE A 42 -11.03 1.56 11.05
C ILE A 42 -10.71 2.27 12.36
N ALA A 43 -11.62 2.18 13.32
CA ALA A 43 -11.40 2.73 14.65
C ALA A 43 -10.21 2.05 15.35
N ALA A 44 -9.53 2.80 16.22
CA ALA A 44 -8.45 2.28 17.04
C ALA A 44 -8.88 1.02 17.81
N LEU A 45 -8.02 0.01 17.86
CA LEU A 45 -8.22 -1.25 18.58
C LEU A 45 -9.46 -2.05 18.11
N ARG A 46 -10.00 -1.74 16.93
CA ARG A 46 -11.09 -2.49 16.29
C ARG A 46 -10.59 -3.18 15.05
N LYS A 47 -11.17 -4.35 14.78
CA LYS A 47 -10.83 -5.14 13.60
C LYS A 47 -11.42 -4.49 12.35
N GLY A 48 -10.56 -4.26 11.36
CA GLY A 48 -10.91 -3.92 9.98
C GLY A 48 -10.08 -4.75 9.01
N ALA A 49 -9.93 -4.28 7.77
CA ALA A 49 -9.13 -4.94 6.76
C ALA A 49 -8.42 -3.93 5.86
N LEU A 50 -7.23 -4.32 5.39
CA LEU A 50 -6.45 -3.59 4.39
C LEU A 50 -6.52 -4.32 3.06
N ALA A 51 -6.66 -3.58 1.96
CA ALA A 51 -6.48 -4.11 0.62
C ALA A 51 -4.99 -4.18 0.28
N ILE A 52 -4.51 -5.39 -0.01
CA ILE A 52 -3.13 -5.65 -0.44
C ILE A 52 -3.03 -5.70 -1.97
N GLU A 53 -4.13 -6.09 -2.62
CA GLU A 53 -4.22 -6.17 -4.08
C GLU A 53 -5.30 -5.21 -4.58
N GLY A 54 -5.01 -4.56 -5.70
CA GLY A 54 -5.93 -3.63 -6.35
C GLY A 54 -5.19 -2.62 -7.23
N VAL A 55 -5.95 -1.77 -7.90
CA VAL A 55 -5.45 -0.57 -8.56
C VAL A 55 -6.04 0.61 -7.81
N PHE A 56 -5.17 1.54 -7.40
CA PHE A 56 -5.54 2.71 -6.62
C PHE A 56 -4.87 3.94 -7.22
N ASP A 57 -5.55 5.06 -7.12
CA ASP A 57 -4.97 6.37 -7.38
C ASP A 57 -4.20 6.82 -6.15
N PHE A 58 -2.88 6.97 -6.29
CA PHE A 58 -2.03 7.54 -5.26
C PHE A 58 -1.64 8.96 -5.67
N PRO A 59 -1.59 9.91 -4.73
CA PRO A 59 -0.91 11.18 -4.99
C PRO A 59 0.56 10.87 -5.30
N LYS A 60 1.14 11.50 -6.32
CA LYS A 60 2.58 11.41 -6.60
C LYS A 60 3.28 12.65 -6.09
N ASP A 61 4.60 12.54 -5.89
CA ASP A 61 5.41 13.73 -5.65
C ASP A 61 5.30 14.70 -6.84
N THR A 62 5.28 16.00 -6.51
CA THR A 62 5.09 17.08 -7.49
C THR A 62 6.42 17.61 -7.96
N GLY A 63 6.50 18.05 -9.22
CA GLY A 63 7.72 18.64 -9.77
C GLY A 63 8.09 18.13 -11.17
N SER A 64 8.89 18.94 -11.86
CA SER A 64 9.21 18.75 -13.28
C SER A 64 9.98 17.46 -13.60
N SER A 65 10.58 16.81 -12.59
CA SER A 65 11.34 15.56 -12.73
C SER A 65 10.61 14.34 -12.17
N ASN A 66 9.38 14.50 -11.69
CA ASN A 66 8.63 13.46 -10.98
C ASN A 66 7.58 12.77 -11.89
N ALA A 67 7.86 12.68 -13.19
CA ALA A 67 7.05 11.89 -14.10
C ALA A 67 7.21 10.39 -13.78
N ILE A 68 6.10 9.65 -13.79
CA ILE A 68 6.08 8.20 -13.59
C ILE A 68 5.58 7.53 -14.86
N THR A 69 6.39 6.68 -15.47
CA THR A 69 5.98 5.95 -16.67
C THR A 69 5.13 4.73 -16.31
N ALA A 70 4.22 4.34 -17.19
CA ALA A 70 3.48 3.08 -17.04
C ALA A 70 4.46 1.90 -16.93
N GLY A 71 4.23 1.00 -15.98
CA GLY A 71 5.07 -0.14 -15.65
C GLY A 71 6.25 0.14 -14.72
N ALA A 72 6.55 1.41 -14.41
CA ALA A 72 7.58 1.76 -13.44
C ALA A 72 7.28 1.16 -12.06
N LYS A 73 8.30 0.70 -11.35
CA LYS A 73 8.14 0.32 -9.93
C LYS A 73 7.86 1.57 -9.11
N VAL A 74 6.87 1.49 -8.26
CA VAL A 74 6.44 2.60 -7.41
C VAL A 74 6.55 2.19 -5.95
N TYR A 75 6.96 3.14 -5.14
CA TYR A 75 7.17 3.04 -3.71
C TYR A 75 6.35 4.12 -3.00
N TRP A 76 5.91 3.83 -1.78
CA TRP A 76 5.25 4.76 -0.91
C TRP A 76 6.27 5.48 -0.03
N ASP A 77 6.32 6.80 -0.17
CA ASP A 77 6.96 7.71 0.76
C ASP A 77 5.96 7.99 1.89
N ALA A 78 6.18 7.37 3.04
CA ALA A 78 5.30 7.51 4.20
C ALA A 78 5.50 8.83 4.96
N GLU A 79 6.59 9.56 4.71
CA GLU A 79 6.85 10.86 5.33
C GLU A 79 6.08 11.95 4.60
N ASN A 80 6.09 11.92 3.27
CA ASN A 80 5.41 12.91 2.43
C ASN A 80 4.02 12.47 1.95
N GLU A 81 3.62 11.23 2.25
CA GLU A 81 2.35 10.61 1.84
C GLU A 81 2.13 10.65 0.32
N VAL A 82 3.18 10.28 -0.44
CA VAL A 82 3.15 10.26 -1.90
C VAL A 82 3.79 9.00 -2.49
N ALA A 83 3.32 8.64 -3.68
CA ALA A 83 3.95 7.66 -4.55
C ALA A 83 5.19 8.27 -5.23
N THR A 84 6.28 7.49 -5.24
CA THR A 84 7.57 7.87 -5.83
C THR A 84 8.25 6.70 -6.53
N THR A 85 9.20 6.98 -7.42
CA THR A 85 10.09 5.95 -8.02
C THR A 85 11.36 5.72 -7.19
N THR A 86 11.57 6.52 -6.13
CA THR A 86 12.73 6.41 -5.25
C THR A 86 12.58 5.20 -4.33
N ALA A 87 13.45 4.20 -4.54
CA ALA A 87 13.56 3.02 -3.69
C ALA A 87 14.42 3.29 -2.43
N GLY A 88 14.64 2.25 -1.62
CA GLY A 88 15.48 2.30 -0.42
C GLY A 88 14.62 2.22 0.83
N GLU A 89 14.40 3.36 1.48
CA GLU A 89 13.57 3.44 2.70
C GLU A 89 12.07 3.34 2.39
N ASN A 90 11.65 3.83 1.21
CA ASN A 90 10.28 3.79 0.72
C ASN A 90 9.84 2.36 0.38
N LYS A 91 8.59 2.02 0.69
CA LYS A 91 8.07 0.66 0.58
C LYS A 91 7.35 0.42 -0.73
N GLN A 92 7.68 -0.69 -1.41
CA GLN A 92 7.12 -0.96 -2.73
C GLN A 92 5.61 -1.18 -2.65
N ILE A 93 4.85 -0.44 -3.44
CA ILE A 93 3.38 -0.56 -3.55
C ILE A 93 2.92 -1.20 -4.85
N GLY A 94 3.82 -1.34 -5.83
CA GLY A 94 3.57 -2.10 -7.04
C GLY A 94 4.23 -1.51 -8.26
N LYS A 95 3.46 -1.44 -9.35
CA LYS A 95 3.86 -0.81 -10.60
C LYS A 95 2.75 0.14 -11.07
N ALA A 96 3.13 1.28 -11.64
CA ALA A 96 2.18 2.19 -12.24
C ALA A 96 1.44 1.51 -13.40
N VAL A 97 0.12 1.56 -13.41
CA VAL A 97 -0.69 0.99 -14.51
C VAL A 97 -0.88 1.97 -15.66
N GLU A 98 -0.85 3.27 -15.34
CA GLU A 98 -0.92 4.38 -16.29
C GLU A 98 0.25 5.33 -16.04
N ALA A 99 0.61 6.12 -17.05
CA ALA A 99 1.66 7.11 -16.90
C ALA A 99 1.10 8.37 -16.21
N ALA A 100 1.86 8.94 -15.29
CA ALA A 100 1.60 10.24 -14.70
C ALA A 100 2.66 11.23 -15.21
N SER A 101 2.21 12.29 -15.89
CA SER A 101 3.12 13.33 -16.38
C SER A 101 3.76 14.08 -15.23
N ALA A 102 4.89 14.74 -15.49
CA ALA A 102 5.32 15.82 -14.61
C ALA A 102 4.27 16.95 -14.61
N ASP A 103 4.32 17.79 -13.58
CA ASP A 103 3.44 18.95 -13.44
C ASP A 103 3.94 20.15 -14.27
#